data_AF-H1KPJ1-F1
#
_entry.id   AF-H1KPJ1-F1
#
_cell.length_a   1.000
_cell.length_b   1.000
_cell.length_c   1.000
_cell.angle_alpha   90.00
_cell.angle_beta   90.00
_cell.angle_gamma   90.00
#
_symmetry.space_group_name_H-M   'P 1'
#
loop_
_entity.id
_entity.type
_entity.pdbx_description
1 polymer ?
#
loop_
_entity_poly.entity_id
_entity_poly.type
_entity_poly.pdbx_seq_one_letter_code
_entity_poly.pdbx_strand_id
1 'polypeptide(L)' 'MAEISVLQNGDGLWAVTAQGLVVTGLTKEGAEAFAASFLRLGDQQPTQKS' A
#
# COMPACT_ATOMS: atom_id res chain seq x y z
N MET A 1 13.15 2.98 -0.56
CA MET A 1 12.02 2.43 0.21
C MET A 1 10.76 2.87 -0.48
N ALA A 2 9.85 1.94 -0.80
CA ALA A 2 8.56 2.32 -1.36
C ALA A 2 7.72 2.98 -0.26
N GLU A 3 7.37 4.25 -0.45
CA GLU A 3 6.52 4.97 0.49
C GLU A 3 5.07 4.60 0.20
N ILE A 4 4.42 3.96 1.19
CA ILE A 4 3.02 3.56 1.15
C ILE A 4 2.29 4.23 2.32
N SER A 5 1.11 4.78 2.06
CA SER A 5 0.28 5.42 3.09
C SER A 5 -1.09 4.78 3.12
N VAL A 6 -1.62 4.63 4.34
CA VAL A 6 -2.97 4.12 4.61
C VAL A 6 -3.78 5.27 5.19
N LEU A 7 -4.89 5.62 4.54
CA LEU A 7 -5.69 6.80 4.84
C LEU A 7 -7.17 6.40 4.97
N GLN A 8 -7.89 7.06 5.86
CA GLN A 8 -9.35 6.95 5.95
C GLN A 8 -9.98 8.23 5.40
N ASN A 9 -11.02 8.11 4.56
CA ASN A 9 -11.77 9.25 4.06
C ASN A 9 -12.91 9.65 5.03
N GLY A 10 -13.59 10.75 4.72
CA GLY A 10 -14.71 11.26 5.54
C GLY A 10 -15.93 10.32 5.61
N ASP A 11 -16.04 9.35 4.69
CA ASP A 11 -17.12 8.36 4.64
C ASP A 11 -16.78 7.09 5.45
N GLY A 12 -15.62 7.05 6.09
CA GLY A 12 -15.14 5.90 6.86
C GLY A 12 -14.50 4.78 6.03
N LEU A 13 -14.40 4.95 4.71
CA LEU A 13 -13.71 4.02 3.82
C LEU A 13 -12.20 4.26 3.85
N TRP A 14 -11.44 3.19 3.65
CA TRP A 14 -9.99 3.23 3.66
C TRP A 14 -9.41 3.22 2.25
N ALA A 15 -8.25 3.84 2.11
CA ALA A 15 -7.48 3.90 0.89
C ALA A 15 -5.99 3.65 1.17
N VAL A 16 -5.32 3.12 0.16
CA VAL A 16 -3.86 2.97 0.14
C VAL A 16 -3.30 3.77 -1.03
N THR A 17 -2.26 4.55 -0.76
CA THR A 17 -1.54 5.32 -1.78
C THR A 17 -0.06 4.97 -1.79
N ALA A 18 0.51 4.82 -2.98
CA ALA A 18 1.95 4.75 -3.22
C ALA A 18 2.28 5.48 -4.52
N GLN A 19 3.56 5.63 -4.86
CA GLN A 19 3.94 6.29 -6.12
C GLN A 19 3.30 5.59 -7.32
N GLY A 20 2.37 6.28 -8.01
CA GLY A 20 1.66 5.75 -9.17
C GLY A 20 0.54 4.74 -8.86
N LEU A 21 0.16 4.57 -7.60
CA LEU A 21 -0.88 3.63 -7.17
C LEU A 21 -1.85 4.27 -6.18
N VAL A 22 -3.15 4.10 -6.45
CA VAL A 22 -4.23 4.46 -5.53
C VAL A 22 -5.24 3.31 -5.50
N VAL A 23 -5.53 2.79 -4.31
CA VAL A 23 -6.56 1.76 -4.07
C VAL A 23 -7.55 2.30 -3.05
N THR A 24 -8.84 2.29 -3.36
CA THR A 24 -9.89 2.92 -2.53
C THR A 24 -11.04 1.97 -2.22
N GLY A 25 -11.91 2.35 -1.29
CA GLY A 25 -13.11 1.56 -0.96
C GLY A 25 -12.79 0.33 -0.12
N LEU A 26 -11.67 0.36 0.61
CA LEU A 26 -11.22 -0.75 1.43
C LEU A 26 -11.86 -0.67 2.82
N THR A 27 -11.98 -1.83 3.47
CA THR A 27 -12.06 -1.86 4.93
C THR A 27 -10.68 -1.51 5.51
N LYS A 28 -10.64 -1.21 6.82
CA LYS A 28 -9.38 -0.97 7.53
C LYS A 28 -8.43 -2.15 7.37
N GLU A 29 -8.94 -3.35 7.64
CA GLU A 29 -8.18 -4.60 7.59
C GLU A 29 -7.66 -4.88 6.17
N GLY A 30 -8.48 -4.59 5.14
CA GLY A 30 -8.08 -4.73 3.75
C GLY A 30 -6.95 -3.77 3.35
N ALA A 31 -7.01 -2.52 3.81
CA ALA A 31 -5.96 -1.52 3.57
C ALA A 31 -4.64 -1.88 4.25
N GLU A 32 -4.69 -2.33 5.51
CA GLU A 32 -3.52 -2.79 6.26
C GLU A 32 -2.89 -4.05 5.63
N ALA A 33 -3.72 -5.03 5.26
CA ALA A 33 -3.27 -6.26 4.61
C ALA A 33 -2.61 -6.00 3.24
N PHE A 34 -3.17 -5.07 2.45
CA PHE A 34 -2.59 -4.65 1.20
C PHE A 34 -1.22 -3.98 1.43
N ALA A 35 -1.14 -3.03 2.36
CA ALA A 35 0.10 -2.30 2.63
C ALA A 35 1.23 -3.24 3.08
N ALA A 36 0.93 -4.19 3.98
CA ALA A 36 1.90 -5.20 4.41
C ALA A 36 2.38 -6.10 3.27
N SER A 37 1.48 -6.47 2.36
CA SER A 37 1.81 -7.32 1.19
C SER A 37 2.64 -6.56 0.16
N PHE A 38 2.31 -5.29 -0.08
CA PHE A 38 3.04 -4.41 -1.00
C PHE A 38 4.49 -4.19 -0.55
N LEU A 39 4.71 -3.92 0.75
CA LEU A 39 6.04 -3.79 1.32
C LEU A 39 6.84 -5.09 1.20
N ARG A 40 6.22 -6.23 1.52
CA ARG A 40 6.87 -7.56 1.39
C ARG A 40 7.32 -7.83 -0.04
N LEU A 41 6.49 -7.52 -1.05
CA LEU A 41 6.87 -7.69 -2.45
C LEU A 41 7.98 -6.71 -2.87
N GLY A 42 7.92 -5.46 -2.40
CA GLY A 42 8.96 -4.45 -2.66
C GLY A 42 10.34 -4.85 -2.10
N ASP A 43 10.36 -5.45 -0.92
CA ASP A 43 11.59 -5.97 -0.29
C ASP A 43 12.16 -7.20 -1.01
N GLN A 44 11.34 -7.89 -1.82
CA GLN A 44 11.74 -9.06 -2.60
C GLN A 44 12.20 -8.74 -4.03
N GLN A 45 12.16 -7.49 -4.48
CA GLN A 45 12.82 -7.15 -5.76
C GLN A 45 14.34 -7.39 -5.60
N PRO A 46 14.95 -8.28 -6.41
CA PRO A 46 16.40 -8.40 -6.39
C PRO A 46 16.97 -7.04 -6.75
N THR A 47 17.86 -6.52 -5.91
CA THR A 47 18.73 -5.42 -6.30
C THR A 47 19.37 -5.84 -7.61
N GLN A 48 18.94 -5.22 -8.71
CA GLN A 48 19.48 -5.47 -10.03
C GLN A 48 20.94 -5.02 -9.97
N LYS A 49 21.85 -5.93 -9.60
CA LYS A 49 23.29 -5.72 -9.67
C LYS A 49 23.61 -5.48 -11.15
N SER A 50 23.89 -4.22 -11.47
CA SER A 50 24.64 -3.86 -12.68
C SER A 50 26.06 -4.38 -12.56
#